data_AF-A0AAW9FRQ7-F1
#
_entry.id   AF-A0AAW9FRQ7-F1
#
_cell.length_a   1.000
_cell.length_b   1.000
_cell.length_c   1.000
_cell.angle_alpha   90.00
_cell.angle_beta   90.00
_cell.angle_gamma   90.00
#
_symmetry.space_group_name_H-M   'P 1'
#
loop_
_entity.id
_entity.type
_entity.pdbx_description
1 polymer ?
#
loop_
_entity_poly.entity_id
_entity_poly.type
_entity_poly.pdbx_seq_one_letter_code
_entity_poly.pdbx_strand_id
1 'polypeptide(L)'
;MPDAKTAINLSLQQIGLGPNRIKDIFAGTQIFGTAGVLNSLELVHFIASLSEELHVDVFVLIDDLDITSSTVFQNIDGLCRFIESKIKQAA
;
A
#
# COMPACT_ATOMS: atom_id res chain seq x y z
N MET A 1 0.33 -5.50 -16.57
CA MET A 1 0.11 -4.83 -15.28
C MET A 1 1.29 -5.17 -14.37
N PRO A 2 1.85 -4.20 -13.65
CA PRO A 2 2.92 -4.48 -12.68
C PRO A 2 2.43 -5.48 -11.63
N ASP A 3 3.34 -6.34 -11.17
CA ASP A 3 3.11 -7.21 -10.03
C ASP A 3 2.80 -6.35 -8.78
N ALA A 4 1.97 -6.86 -7.86
CA ALA A 4 1.55 -6.13 -6.68
C ALA A 4 2.74 -5.59 -5.88
N LYS A 5 3.82 -6.36 -5.73
CA LYS A 5 5.03 -5.92 -5.01
C LYS A 5 5.77 -4.82 -5.76
N THR A 6 5.77 -4.86 -7.08
CA THR A 6 6.38 -3.80 -7.91
C THR A 6 5.62 -2.49 -7.74
N ALA A 7 4.28 -2.52 -7.81
CA ALA A 7 3.46 -1.33 -7.58
C ALA A 7 3.69 -0.75 -6.18
N ILE A 8 3.66 -1.58 -5.13
CA ILE A 8 3.94 -1.14 -3.76
C ILE A 8 5.32 -0.48 -3.66
N ASN A 9 6.36 -1.13 -4.17
CA ASN A 9 7.73 -0.59 -4.07
C ASN A 9 7.86 0.76 -4.79
N LEU A 10 7.31 0.88 -6.00
CA LEU A 10 7.32 2.14 -6.76
C LEU A 10 6.58 3.23 -5.99
N SER A 11 5.39 2.93 -5.47
CA SER A 11 4.61 3.91 -4.71
C SER A 11 5.31 4.35 -3.43
N LEU A 12 5.95 3.43 -2.69
CA LEU A 12 6.75 3.80 -1.51
C LEU A 12 7.97 4.66 -1.88
N GLN A 13 8.59 4.43 -3.03
CA GLN A 13 9.69 5.28 -3.53
C GLN A 13 9.19 6.65 -3.97
N GLN A 14 8.03 6.73 -4.63
CA GLN A 14 7.43 7.98 -5.11
C GLN A 14 7.08 8.94 -3.97
N ILE A 15 6.60 8.42 -2.83
CA ILE A 15 6.35 9.25 -1.65
C ILE A 15 7.64 9.67 -0.90
N GLY A 16 8.81 9.24 -1.38
CA GLY A 16 10.11 9.55 -0.79
C GLY A 16 10.47 8.70 0.44
N LEU A 17 9.88 7.51 0.59
CA LEU A 17 10.21 6.65 1.72
C LEU A 17 11.67 6.17 1.63
N GLY A 18 12.44 6.36 2.70
CA GLY A 18 13.84 5.96 2.73
C GLY A 18 14.05 4.45 2.53
N PRO A 19 15.18 4.02 1.94
CA PRO A 19 15.40 2.63 1.54
C PRO A 19 15.38 1.64 2.71
N ASN A 20 15.82 2.06 3.91
CA ASN A 20 15.75 1.22 5.11
C ASN A 20 14.30 0.95 5.53
N ARG A 21 13.44 1.96 5.49
CA ARG A 21 12.02 1.85 5.85
C ARG A 21 11.26 0.99 4.83
N ILE A 22 11.58 1.12 3.54
CA ILE A 22 11.07 0.22 2.50
C ILE A 22 11.49 -1.22 2.81
N LYS A 23 12.77 -1.45 3.11
CA LYS A 23 13.28 -2.78 3.47
C LYS A 23 12.54 -3.36 4.68
N ASP A 24 12.25 -2.55 5.70
CA ASP A 24 11.52 -2.99 6.89
C ASP A 24 10.08 -3.44 6.55
N ILE A 25 9.39 -2.71 5.67
CA ILE A 25 8.06 -3.10 5.16
C ILE A 25 8.14 -4.45 4.44
N PHE A 26 9.11 -4.62 3.53
CA PHE A 26 9.30 -5.86 2.78
C PHE A 26 9.82 -7.02 3.65
N ALA A 27 10.38 -6.74 4.82
CA ALA A 27 10.73 -7.75 5.83
C ALA A 27 9.51 -8.21 6.67
N GLY A 28 8.31 -7.64 6.43
CA GLY A 28 7.07 -8.00 7.13
C GLY A 28 6.74 -7.10 8.31
N THR A 29 7.42 -5.97 8.49
CA THR A 29 7.07 -4.98 9.51
C THR A 29 5.69 -4.40 9.24
N GLN A 30 5.00 -4.00 10.31
CA GLN A 30 3.73 -3.30 10.21
C GLN A 30 3.84 -2.05 9.34
N ILE A 31 2.95 -1.91 8.36
CA ILE A 31 2.98 -0.81 7.40
C ILE A 31 2.34 0.43 8.02
N PHE A 32 1.18 0.27 8.67
CA PHE A 32 0.46 1.37 9.33
C PHE A 32 -0.17 0.92 10.66
N GLY A 33 -0.24 1.83 11.63
CA GLY A 33 -0.77 1.61 12.98
C GLY A 33 0.23 1.98 14.07
N THR A 34 0.07 1.42 15.28
CA THR A 34 0.83 1.82 16.49
C THR A 34 2.34 1.69 16.35
N ALA A 35 2.81 0.67 15.61
CA ALA A 35 4.22 0.45 15.27
C ALA A 35 4.43 0.49 13.74
N GLY A 36 3.53 1.16 13.02
CA GLY A 36 3.56 1.25 11.57
C GLY A 36 4.79 2.01 11.08
N VAL A 37 5.40 1.52 9.99
CA VAL A 37 6.47 2.25 9.32
C VAL A 37 5.94 3.58 8.79
N LEU A 38 4.77 3.62 8.18
CA LEU A 38 4.15 4.83 7.63
C LEU A 38 3.37 5.58 8.70
N ASN A 39 3.47 6.91 8.69
CA ASN A 39 2.54 7.78 9.39
C ASN A 39 1.28 8.06 8.54
N SER A 40 0.29 8.74 9.11
CA SER A 40 -0.99 8.99 8.44
C SER A 40 -0.85 9.82 7.14
N LEU A 41 0.08 10.78 7.10
CA LEU A 41 0.31 11.59 5.89
C LEU A 41 0.97 10.77 4.80
N GLU A 42 1.99 10.00 5.15
CA GLU A 42 2.68 9.08 4.25
C GLU A 42 1.74 8.00 3.72
N LEU A 43 0.81 7.50 4.55
CA LEU A 43 -0.21 6.55 4.13
C LEU A 43 -1.15 7.16 3.08
N VAL A 44 -1.65 8.37 3.29
CA VAL A 44 -2.53 9.04 2.32
C VAL A 44 -1.81 9.26 0.99
N HIS A 45 -0.56 9.72 1.03
CA HIS A 45 0.26 9.87 -0.19
C HIS A 45 0.54 8.52 -0.85
N PHE A 46 0.78 7.47 -0.06
CA PHE A 46 1.00 6.12 -0.56
C PHE A 46 -0.22 5.60 -1.32
N ILE A 47 -1.42 5.74 -0.75
CA ILE A 47 -2.67 5.31 -1.39
C ILE A 47 -2.92 6.08 -2.69
N ALA A 48 -2.67 7.39 -2.71
CA ALA A 48 -2.81 8.20 -3.92
C ALA A 48 -1.83 7.75 -5.01
N SER A 49 -0.55 7.55 -4.67
CA SER A 49 0.45 7.03 -5.61
C SER A 49 0.12 5.62 -6.09
N LEU A 50 -0.40 4.76 -5.21
CA LEU A 50 -0.81 3.40 -5.55
C LEU A 50 -2.02 3.37 -6.50
N SER A 51 -2.98 4.28 -6.30
CA SER A 51 -4.11 4.51 -7.20
C SER A 51 -3.65 4.82 -8.63
N GLU A 52 -2.69 5.75 -8.77
CA GLU A 52 -2.10 6.12 -10.04
C GLU A 52 -1.38 4.93 -10.71
N GLU A 53 -0.53 4.22 -9.97
CA GLU A 53 0.22 3.06 -10.50
C GLU A 53 -0.72 1.93 -10.97
N LEU A 54 -1.79 1.66 -10.20
CA LEU A 54 -2.74 0.61 -10.52
C LEU A 54 -3.80 1.04 -11.55
N HIS A 55 -3.89 2.33 -11.87
CA HIS A 55 -4.97 2.92 -12.67
C HIS A 55 -6.37 2.59 -12.10
N VAL A 56 -6.46 2.53 -10.76
CA VAL A 56 -7.71 2.29 -10.02
C VAL A 56 -8.11 3.59 -9.32
N ASP A 57 -9.39 3.93 -9.33
CA ASP A 57 -9.89 5.12 -8.63
C ASP A 57 -9.54 5.08 -7.13
N VAL A 58 -8.98 6.17 -6.63
CA VAL A 58 -8.57 6.30 -5.22
C VAL A 58 -9.75 6.12 -4.26
N PHE A 59 -10.96 6.52 -4.65
CA PHE A 59 -12.16 6.34 -3.84
C PHE A 59 -12.54 4.87 -3.73
N VAL A 60 -12.34 4.08 -4.79
CA VAL A 60 -12.55 2.62 -4.76
C VAL A 60 -11.51 1.96 -3.86
N LEU A 61 -10.26 2.42 -3.89
CA LEU A 61 -9.24 1.89 -2.99
C LEU A 61 -9.58 2.20 -1.54
N ILE A 62 -9.99 3.43 -1.22
CA ILE A 62 -10.30 3.90 0.14
C ILE A 62 -11.59 3.27 0.68
N ASP A 63 -12.63 3.07 -0.14
CA ASP A 63 -13.90 2.47 0.30
C ASP A 63 -13.70 1.03 0.81
N ASP A 64 -12.89 0.25 0.11
CA ASP A 64 -12.49 -1.08 0.56
C ASP A 64 -11.42 -1.06 1.67
N LEU A 65 -10.75 0.07 1.84
CA LEU A 65 -9.81 0.33 2.92
C LEU A 65 -10.60 0.79 4.15
N ASP A 66 -11.08 -0.15 4.96
CA ASP A 66 -11.49 0.24 6.31
C ASP A 66 -10.21 0.57 7.12
N ILE A 67 -9.68 1.79 6.98
CA ILE A 67 -8.38 2.24 7.53
C ILE A 67 -8.30 2.01 9.05
N THR A 68 -9.45 1.92 9.73
CA THR A 68 -9.53 1.74 11.19
C THR A 68 -9.44 0.29 11.64
N SER A 69 -9.78 -0.68 10.78
CA SER A 69 -9.79 -2.11 11.10
C SER A 69 -8.98 -2.98 10.12
N SER A 70 -8.42 -2.39 9.06
CA SER A 70 -7.86 -3.14 7.95
C SER A 70 -6.56 -3.85 8.31
N THR A 71 -6.62 -5.18 8.35
CA THR A 71 -5.46 -6.07 8.36
C THR A 71 -4.56 -5.90 7.13
N VAL A 72 -5.03 -5.18 6.10
CA VAL A 72 -4.32 -4.87 4.86
C VAL A 72 -2.95 -4.23 5.14
N PHE A 73 -2.85 -3.33 6.12
CA PHE A 73 -1.58 -2.65 6.44
C PHE A 73 -0.78 -3.29 7.57
N GLN A 74 -1.14 -4.49 8.00
CA GLN A 74 -0.36 -5.19 9.03
C GLN A 74 0.97 -5.71 8.51
N ASN A 75 1.08 -6.03 7.23
CA ASN A 75 2.32 -6.49 6.59
C ASN A 75 2.18 -6.43 5.07
N ILE A 76 3.31 -6.66 4.39
CA ILE A 76 3.40 -6.64 2.93
C ILE A 76 2.51 -7.69 2.26
N ASP A 77 2.29 -8.86 2.87
CA ASP A 77 1.48 -9.93 2.28
C ASP A 77 -0.02 -9.56 2.27
N GLY A 78 -0.51 -8.94 3.34
CA GLY A 78 -1.87 -8.40 3.41
C GLY A 78 -2.11 -7.35 2.33
N LEU A 79 -1.15 -6.44 2.16
CA LEU A 79 -1.20 -5.40 1.14
C LEU A 79 -1.14 -5.96 -0.28
N CYS A 80 -0.27 -6.96 -0.53
CA CYS A 80 -0.20 -7.63 -1.83
C CYS A 80 -1.53 -8.29 -2.20
N ARG A 81 -2.13 -9.06 -1.27
CA ARG A 81 -3.42 -9.72 -1.52
C ARG A 81 -4.53 -8.71 -1.82
N PHE A 82 -4.55 -7.59 -1.12
CA PHE A 82 -5.49 -6.51 -1.37
C PHE A 82 -5.34 -5.95 -2.79
N ILE A 83 -4.11 -5.62 -3.19
CA ILE A 83 -3.82 -5.09 -4.52
C ILE A 83 -4.13 -6.11 -5.62
N GLU A 84 -3.77 -7.37 -5.44
CA GLU A 84 -4.11 -8.45 -6.37
C GLU A 84 -5.62 -8.59 -6.54
N SER A 85 -6.39 -8.44 -5.45
CA SER A 85 -7.86 -8.44 -5.52
C SER A 85 -8.39 -7.27 -6.34
N LYS A 86 -7.79 -6.08 -6.20
CA LYS A 86 -8.19 -4.87 -6.95
C LYS A 86 -7.85 -4.98 -8.44
N ILE A 87 -6.66 -5.49 -8.75
CA ILE A 87 -6.24 -5.77 -10.13
C ILE A 87 -7.20 -6.76 -10.80
N LYS A 88 -7.60 -7.83 -10.09
CA LYS A 88 -8.54 -8.83 -10.61
C LYS A 88 -9.96 -8.29 -10.81
N GLN A 89 -10.39 -7.31 -10.02
CA GLN A 89 -11.71 -6.67 -10.16
C GLN A 89 -11.74 -5.64 -11.30
N ALA A 90 -10.60 -5.07 -11.67
CA ALA A 90 -10.46 -4.06 -12.72
C ALA A 90 -10.14 -4.64 -14.12
N ALA A 91 -9.89 -5.95 -14.21
CA ALA A 91 -9.62 -6.68 -15.46
C ALA A 91 -10.89 -7.36 -16.01
#